data_AF-A0A482D6E2-F1
#
_entry.id   AF-A0A482D6E2-F1
#
_cell.length_a   1.000
_cell.length_b   1.000
_cell.length_c   1.000
_cell.angle_alpha   90.00
_cell.angle_beta   90.00
_cell.angle_gamma   90.00
#
_symmetry.space_group_name_H-M   'P 1'
#
loop_
_entity.id
_entity.type
_entity.pdbx_description
1 polymer ?
#
loop_
_entity_poly.entity_id
_entity_poly.type
_entity_poly.pdbx_seq_one_letter_code
_entity_poly.pdbx_strand_id
1 'polypeptide(L)'
;MIKKIVLKLKSISYSGNSIGDDIRLEINILGKPFSLKKKIKVGTKQEFDKIIGEFDTDRKTFFEAEKWKVGIYDIEIPDAPHEGGINYTKIAKFAKVWFRVGHKDAKYLHTGMHSLGCITVLEQDKWDEIFHQLIKARKGDGLSVGVLEVVD
;
A
#
# COMPACT_ATOMS: atom_id res chain seq x y z
N MET A 1 22.88 14.07 0.90
CA MET A 1 23.65 13.00 0.23
C MET A 1 22.75 12.37 -0.82
N ILE A 2 23.08 12.49 -2.10
CA ILE A 2 22.27 11.94 -3.20
C ILE A 2 22.47 10.43 -3.22
N LYS A 3 21.37 9.66 -3.23
CA LYS A 3 21.41 8.20 -3.42
C LYS A 3 20.83 7.85 -4.78
N LYS A 4 21.21 6.69 -5.33
CA LYS A 4 20.68 6.19 -6.59
C LYS A 4 19.65 5.09 -6.35
N ILE A 5 18.52 5.18 -7.04
CA ILE A 5 17.56 4.09 -7.18
C ILE A 5 17.75 3.49 -8.57
N VAL A 6 17.93 2.17 -8.61
CA VAL A 6 18.12 1.39 -9.84
C VAL A 6 16.93 0.46 -9.99
N LEU A 7 16.14 0.66 -11.03
CA LEU A 7 15.05 -0.24 -11.37
C LEU A 7 15.55 -1.30 -12.35
N LYS A 8 15.37 -2.57 -12.00
CA LYS A 8 15.75 -3.72 -12.83
C LYS A 8 14.52 -4.51 -13.26
N LEU A 9 14.40 -4.76 -14.55
CA LEU A 9 13.47 -5.73 -15.10
C LEU A 9 14.11 -7.11 -14.97
N LYS A 10 13.49 -7.98 -14.16
CA LYS A 10 13.97 -9.35 -13.88
C LYS A 10 13.27 -10.42 -14.69
N SER A 11 11.97 -10.32 -14.90
CA SER A 11 11.26 -11.30 -15.73
C SER A 11 9.97 -10.72 -16.30
N ILE A 12 9.50 -11.30 -17.40
CA ILE A 12 8.16 -11.10 -17.94
C ILE A 12 7.53 -12.47 -18.15
N SER A 13 6.36 -12.69 -17.57
CA SER A 13 5.52 -13.84 -17.85
C SER A 13 4.35 -13.42 -18.71
N TYR A 14 3.99 -14.23 -19.72
CA TYR A 14 2.85 -13.95 -20.57
C TYR A 14 1.79 -15.03 -20.44
N SER A 15 0.59 -14.64 -19.98
CA SER A 15 -0.57 -15.53 -19.79
C SER A 15 -1.77 -15.14 -20.66
N GLY A 16 -1.61 -14.22 -21.61
CA GLY A 16 -2.71 -13.73 -22.44
C GLY A 16 -3.09 -14.66 -23.59
N ASN A 17 -4.26 -14.43 -24.17
CA ASN A 17 -4.82 -15.21 -25.28
C ASN A 17 -4.65 -14.53 -26.65
N SER A 18 -3.72 -13.57 -26.78
CA SER A 18 -3.51 -12.88 -28.06
C SER A 18 -3.00 -13.85 -29.11
N ILE A 19 -3.43 -13.66 -30.36
CA ILE A 19 -3.12 -14.51 -31.53
C ILE A 19 -1.62 -14.45 -31.93
N GLY A 20 -0.78 -13.69 -31.20
CA GLY A 20 0.66 -13.56 -31.44
C GLY A 20 1.51 -13.65 -30.16
N ASP A 21 2.81 -13.87 -30.34
CA ASP A 21 3.81 -13.94 -29.27
C ASP A 21 4.64 -12.65 -29.12
N ASP A 22 4.44 -11.65 -29.98
CA ASP A 22 5.11 -10.36 -29.91
C ASP A 22 4.51 -9.48 -28.79
N ILE A 23 5.29 -9.22 -27.74
CA ILE A 23 4.94 -8.33 -26.62
C ILE A 23 5.78 -7.06 -26.72
N ARG A 24 5.10 -5.91 -26.64
CA ARG A 24 5.72 -4.60 -26.45
C ARG A 24 5.43 -4.13 -25.04
N LEU A 25 6.47 -3.97 -24.24
CA LEU A 25 6.42 -3.41 -22.90
C LEU A 25 6.88 -1.97 -22.98
N GLU A 26 6.01 -1.03 -22.60
CA GLU A 26 6.32 0.39 -22.51
C GLU A 26 6.11 0.85 -21.08
N ILE A 27 7.14 1.42 -20.47
CA ILE A 27 7.10 1.91 -19.10
C ILE A 27 7.62 3.33 -19.12
N ASN A 28 6.83 4.30 -18.65
CA ASN A 28 7.31 5.65 -18.40
C ASN A 28 7.52 5.82 -16.90
N ILE A 29 8.75 6.10 -16.49
CA ILE A 29 9.10 6.26 -15.08
C ILE A 29 9.74 7.63 -14.90
N LEU A 30 9.06 8.50 -14.16
CA LEU A 30 9.53 9.86 -13.90
C LEU A 30 9.90 10.63 -15.18
N GLY A 31 9.10 10.47 -16.25
CA GLY A 31 9.34 11.13 -17.53
C GLY A 31 10.41 10.48 -18.40
N LYS A 32 11.05 9.38 -17.95
CA LYS A 32 11.98 8.59 -18.76
C LYS A 32 11.23 7.39 -19.37
N PRO A 33 10.97 7.40 -20.68
CA PRO A 33 10.34 6.26 -21.34
C PRO A 33 11.34 5.11 -21.51
N PHE A 34 10.88 3.91 -21.22
CA PHE A 34 11.53 2.64 -21.50
C PHE A 34 10.61 1.82 -22.41
N SER A 35 11.13 1.28 -23.50
CA SER A 35 10.39 0.39 -24.39
C SER A 35 11.21 -0.87 -24.66
N LEU A 36 10.54 -2.02 -24.64
CA LEU A 36 11.11 -3.32 -24.97
C LEU A 36 10.12 -4.08 -25.83
N LYS A 37 10.57 -4.52 -27.01
CA LYS A 37 9.82 -5.47 -27.84
C LYS A 37 10.45 -6.85 -27.71
N LYS A 38 9.65 -7.86 -27.40
CA LYS A 38 10.12 -9.23 -27.24
C LYS A 38 9.06 -10.25 -27.63
N LYS A 39 9.49 -11.36 -28.25
CA LYS A 39 8.63 -12.52 -28.45
C LYS A 39 8.61 -13.40 -27.21
N ILE A 40 7.44 -13.57 -26.60
CA ILE A 40 7.21 -14.40 -25.42
C ILE A 40 6.01 -15.28 -25.72
N LYS A 41 6.22 -16.60 -25.65
CA LYS A 41 5.14 -17.57 -25.89
C LYS A 41 4.15 -17.55 -24.73
N VAL A 42 2.87 -17.76 -25.04
CA VAL A 42 1.81 -17.92 -24.03
C VAL A 42 2.20 -19.04 -23.05
N GLY A 43 2.00 -18.78 -21.75
CA GLY A 43 2.33 -19.70 -20.67
C GLY A 43 3.83 -19.77 -20.33
N THR A 44 4.67 -18.96 -20.97
CA THR A 44 6.12 -18.94 -20.70
C THR A 44 6.55 -17.72 -19.90
N LYS A 45 7.66 -17.89 -19.17
CA LYS A 45 8.38 -16.83 -18.48
C LYS A 45 9.70 -16.60 -19.18
N GLN A 46 10.03 -15.33 -19.41
CA GLN A 46 11.33 -14.93 -19.89
C GLN A 46 12.05 -14.12 -18.81
N GLU A 47 13.26 -14.56 -18.46
CA GLU A 47 14.14 -13.86 -17.53
C GLU A 47 14.92 -12.75 -18.26
N PHE A 48 15.20 -11.68 -17.52
CA PHE A 48 15.96 -10.51 -17.91
C PHE A 48 16.90 -10.13 -16.75
N ASP A 49 18.02 -9.50 -17.06
CA ASP A 49 18.79 -8.74 -16.06
C ASP A 49 19.11 -7.38 -16.65
N LYS A 50 18.07 -6.56 -16.82
CA LYS A 50 18.19 -5.27 -17.50
C LYS A 50 17.84 -4.15 -16.55
N ILE A 51 18.73 -3.17 -16.40
CA ILE A 51 18.42 -1.90 -15.76
C ILE A 51 17.50 -1.12 -16.71
N ILE A 52 16.32 -0.75 -16.22
CA ILE A 52 15.30 -0.03 -16.99
C ILE A 52 15.09 1.40 -16.51
N GLY A 53 15.77 1.79 -15.43
CA GLY A 53 15.82 3.17 -14.96
C GLY A 53 16.85 3.37 -13.86
N GLU A 54 17.57 4.48 -13.93
CA GLU A 54 18.42 4.99 -12.84
C GLU A 54 18.01 6.42 -12.52
N PHE A 55 17.82 6.67 -11.22
CA PHE A 55 17.30 7.93 -10.72
C PHE A 55 18.08 8.35 -9.48
N ASP A 56 18.52 9.60 -9.48
CA ASP A 56 18.99 10.25 -8.27
C ASP A 56 17.77 10.56 -7.39
N THR A 57 17.87 10.22 -6.11
CA THR A 57 16.82 10.46 -5.12
C THR A 57 17.36 11.28 -3.95
N ASP A 58 16.54 12.22 -3.51
CA ASP A 58 16.69 12.95 -2.27
C ASP A 58 15.95 12.27 -1.09
N ARG A 59 15.34 11.10 -1.32
CA ARG A 59 14.44 10.34 -0.43
C ARG A 59 13.09 11.02 -0.13
N LYS A 60 12.84 12.24 -0.60
CA LYS A 60 11.52 12.89 -0.42
C LYS A 60 10.48 12.33 -1.38
N THR A 61 10.92 11.90 -2.57
CA THR A 61 10.03 11.44 -3.65
C THR A 61 9.74 9.93 -3.57
N PHE A 62 10.62 9.16 -2.92
CA PHE A 62 10.46 7.73 -2.70
C PHE A 62 10.32 7.50 -1.20
N PHE A 63 9.09 7.53 -0.72
CA PHE A 63 8.78 7.26 0.67
C PHE A 63 9.16 5.83 1.01
N GLU A 64 10.24 5.66 1.76
CA GLU A 64 10.39 4.46 2.59
C GLU A 64 9.33 4.62 3.69
N ALA A 65 8.23 3.89 3.58
CA ALA A 65 7.19 3.93 4.62
C ALA A 65 7.87 3.62 5.95
N GLU A 66 7.90 4.61 6.85
CA GLU A 66 8.63 4.49 8.10
C GLU A 66 8.01 3.34 8.89
N LYS A 67 8.79 2.28 9.08
CA LYS A 67 8.36 1.09 9.81
C LYS A 67 7.87 1.49 11.19
N TRP A 68 6.79 0.85 11.63
CA TRP A 68 6.34 0.98 13.00
C TRP A 68 7.44 0.50 13.95
N LYS A 69 7.72 1.30 14.98
CA LYS A 69 8.62 0.88 16.07
C LYS A 69 7.83 -0.04 16.99
N VAL A 70 8.48 -1.07 17.50
CA VAL A 70 7.91 -1.93 18.56
C VAL A 70 7.46 -1.06 19.73
N GLY A 71 6.28 -1.35 20.27
CA GLY A 71 5.69 -0.58 21.37
C GLY A 71 4.17 -0.56 21.36
N ILE A 72 3.62 0.17 22.33
CA ILE A 72 2.18 0.31 22.53
C ILE A 72 1.75 1.71 22.09
N TYR A 73 0.70 1.78 21.28
CA TYR A 73 0.15 3.01 20.73
C TYR A 73 -1.35 3.08 21.04
N ASP A 74 -1.84 4.24 21.46
CA ASP A 74 -3.28 4.43 21.58
C ASP A 74 -3.95 4.47 20.20
N ILE A 75 -5.13 3.85 20.10
CA ILE A 75 -6.01 3.96 18.95
C ILE A 75 -7.04 5.04 19.29
N GLU A 76 -7.09 6.09 18.48
CA GLU A 76 -7.93 7.27 18.71
C GLU A 76 -9.36 7.06 18.23
N ILE A 77 -10.30 7.81 18.77
CA ILE A 77 -11.65 7.94 18.20
C ILE A 77 -11.51 8.46 16.76
N PRO A 78 -12.33 7.96 15.79
CA PRO A 78 -12.27 8.45 14.42
C PRO A 78 -12.46 9.96 14.32
N ASP A 79 -11.60 10.61 13.52
CA ASP A 79 -11.56 12.06 13.37
C ASP A 79 -12.55 12.57 12.30
N ALA A 80 -12.60 11.91 11.15
CA ALA A 80 -13.49 12.22 10.04
C ALA A 80 -13.63 11.01 9.10
N PRO A 81 -14.61 11.02 8.18
CA PRO A 81 -14.61 10.10 7.05
C PRO A 81 -13.43 10.37 6.10
N HIS A 82 -12.73 9.32 5.68
CA HIS A 82 -11.58 9.39 4.77
C HIS A 82 -11.93 8.84 3.39
N GLU A 83 -11.56 9.57 2.32
CA GLU A 83 -11.89 9.19 0.94
C GLU A 83 -11.17 7.93 0.46
N GLY A 84 -10.04 7.55 1.08
CA GLY A 84 -9.33 6.32 0.73
C GLY A 84 -10.18 5.05 0.93
N GLY A 85 -11.22 5.11 1.78
CA GLY A 85 -12.16 4.02 2.01
C GLY A 85 -13.25 3.87 0.94
N ILE A 86 -13.41 4.84 0.02
CA ILE A 86 -14.60 4.92 -0.85
C ILE A 86 -14.80 3.66 -1.70
N ASN A 87 -13.70 3.06 -2.17
CA ASN A 87 -13.71 1.87 -3.04
C ASN A 87 -14.12 0.58 -2.30
N TYR A 88 -14.20 0.61 -0.97
CA TYR A 88 -14.52 -0.55 -0.14
C TYR A 88 -15.89 -0.46 0.52
N THR A 89 -16.65 0.62 0.28
CA THR A 89 -17.97 0.86 0.89
C THR A 89 -19.04 -0.17 0.50
N LYS A 90 -18.84 -0.89 -0.62
CA LYS A 90 -19.69 -2.02 -1.03
C LYS A 90 -19.44 -3.30 -0.23
N ILE A 91 -18.28 -3.40 0.43
CA ILE A 91 -17.85 -4.58 1.20
C ILE A 91 -17.99 -4.30 2.69
N ALA A 92 -17.57 -3.12 3.14
CA ALA A 92 -17.65 -2.67 4.53
C ALA A 92 -18.35 -1.32 4.62
N LYS A 93 -19.45 -1.26 5.37
CA LYS A 93 -20.25 -0.04 5.54
C LYS A 93 -19.44 1.10 6.15
N PHE A 94 -18.51 0.78 7.04
CA PHE A 94 -17.67 1.75 7.74
C PHE A 94 -16.27 1.91 7.13
N ALA A 95 -16.07 1.53 5.85
CA ALA A 95 -14.77 1.61 5.17
C ALA A 95 -14.10 2.99 5.19
N LYS A 96 -14.89 4.07 5.24
CA LYS A 96 -14.40 5.45 5.34
C LYS A 96 -14.03 5.87 6.76
N VAL A 97 -14.38 5.09 7.78
CA VAL A 97 -14.07 5.43 9.17
C VAL A 97 -12.70 4.88 9.50
N TRP A 98 -11.72 5.74 9.69
CA TRP A 98 -10.36 5.34 10.03
C TRP A 98 -10.02 5.79 11.44
N PHE A 99 -9.17 5.02 12.13
CA PHE A 99 -8.77 5.32 13.49
C PHE A 99 -7.33 5.82 13.47
N ARG A 100 -7.07 7.05 13.93
CA ARG A 100 -5.68 7.53 14.06
C ARG A 100 -4.97 6.75 15.16
N VAL A 101 -3.67 6.54 15.02
CA VAL A 101 -2.88 5.74 15.97
C VAL A 101 -1.70 6.56 16.50
N GLY A 102 -1.59 6.65 17.82
CA GLY A 102 -0.44 7.23 18.53
C GLY A 102 -0.50 8.73 18.81
N HIS A 103 -1.63 9.42 18.58
CA HIS A 103 -1.83 10.86 18.84
C HIS A 103 -0.88 11.78 18.08
N LYS A 104 -0.19 11.26 17.06
CA LYS A 104 0.84 11.94 16.29
C LYS A 104 0.80 11.46 14.85
N ASP A 105 1.23 12.34 13.95
CA ASP A 105 1.36 12.08 12.52
C ASP A 105 0.05 11.66 11.83
N ALA A 106 0.13 11.38 10.53
CA ALA A 106 -1.01 10.94 9.71
C ALA A 106 -1.01 9.42 9.53
N LYS A 107 -0.85 8.66 10.63
CA LYS A 107 -0.89 7.19 10.61
C LYS A 107 -2.21 6.67 11.16
N TYR A 108 -2.81 5.74 10.43
CA TYR A 108 -4.16 5.25 10.69
C TYR A 108 -4.22 3.72 10.70
N LEU A 109 -5.15 3.18 11.48
CA LEU A 109 -5.73 1.86 11.31
C LEU A 109 -6.95 1.99 10.40
N HIS A 110 -6.91 1.30 9.26
CA HIS A 110 -7.99 1.32 8.28
C HIS A 110 -8.07 0.00 7.51
N THR A 111 -9.09 -0.15 6.66
CA THR A 111 -9.16 -1.26 5.71
C THR A 111 -8.74 -0.83 4.30
N GLY A 112 -8.22 -1.76 3.50
CA GLY A 112 -7.84 -1.52 2.11
C GLY A 112 -6.93 -2.60 1.52
N MET A 113 -6.32 -2.31 0.36
CA MET A 113 -5.36 -3.21 -0.32
C MET A 113 -3.93 -2.67 -0.37
N HIS A 114 -3.73 -1.39 -0.05
CA HIS A 114 -2.45 -0.70 -0.13
C HIS A 114 -2.25 0.19 1.10
N SER A 115 -1.00 0.37 1.49
CA SER A 115 -0.58 1.23 2.60
C SER A 115 0.54 2.16 2.18
N LEU A 116 0.52 3.40 2.69
CA LEU A 116 1.62 4.35 2.66
C LEU A 116 2.24 4.53 4.07
N GLY A 117 2.32 3.44 4.84
CA GLY A 117 2.85 3.43 6.22
C GLY A 117 1.79 3.39 7.32
N CYS A 118 0.52 3.31 6.95
CA CYS A 118 -0.60 3.01 7.83
C CYS A 118 -0.71 1.50 8.12
N ILE A 119 -1.55 1.14 9.08
CA ILE A 119 -1.92 -0.24 9.37
C ILE A 119 -3.20 -0.54 8.60
N THR A 120 -3.10 -1.49 7.66
CA THR A 120 -4.17 -1.81 6.74
C THR A 120 -4.68 -3.22 7.00
N VAL A 121 -5.95 -3.34 7.38
CA VAL A 121 -6.67 -4.62 7.45
C VAL A 121 -7.05 -5.04 6.04
N LEU A 122 -6.53 -6.20 5.60
CA LEU A 122 -6.70 -6.72 4.24
C LEU A 122 -8.01 -7.48 4.06
N GLU A 123 -8.60 -8.00 5.13
CA GLU A 123 -9.91 -8.65 5.16
C GLU A 123 -11.01 -7.58 5.25
N GLN A 124 -11.35 -6.95 4.12
CA GLN A 124 -12.28 -5.81 4.13
C GLN A 124 -13.67 -6.19 4.68
N ASP A 125 -14.12 -7.43 4.47
CA ASP A 125 -15.39 -7.95 4.98
C ASP A 125 -15.45 -8.05 6.52
N LYS A 126 -14.29 -8.03 7.20
CA LYS A 126 -14.18 -8.01 8.66
C LYS A 126 -14.15 -6.61 9.25
N TRP A 127 -14.05 -5.57 8.43
CA TRP A 127 -13.84 -4.21 8.90
C TRP A 127 -14.98 -3.69 9.78
N ASP A 128 -16.24 -3.98 9.43
CA ASP A 128 -17.40 -3.51 10.20
C ASP A 128 -17.44 -4.14 11.61
N GLU A 129 -16.98 -5.39 11.75
CA GLU A 129 -16.84 -6.06 13.05
C GLU A 129 -15.77 -5.36 13.91
N ILE A 130 -14.58 -5.13 13.35
CA ILE A 130 -13.47 -4.45 14.02
C ILE A 130 -13.90 -3.03 14.43
N PHE A 131 -14.53 -2.28 13.52
CA PHE A 131 -15.08 -0.95 13.80
C PHE A 131 -16.00 -0.97 15.01
N HIS A 132 -16.94 -1.92 15.07
CA HIS A 132 -17.88 -2.03 16.19
C HIS A 132 -17.21 -2.43 17.50
N GLN A 133 -16.19 -3.29 17.48
CA GLN A 133 -15.42 -3.63 18.67
C GLN A 133 -14.68 -2.40 19.21
N LEU A 134 -13.98 -1.66 18.34
CA LEU A 134 -13.24 -0.45 18.73
C LEU A 134 -14.17 0.63 19.30
N ILE A 135 -15.25 1.00 18.59
CA ILE A 135 -16.15 2.06 19.07
C ILE A 135 -16.80 1.74 20.42
N LYS A 136 -17.04 0.45 20.73
CA LYS A 136 -17.55 0.01 22.03
C LYS A 136 -16.48 0.02 23.13
N ALA A 137 -15.21 -0.10 22.78
CA ALA A 137 -14.07 -0.18 23.71
C ALA A 137 -13.49 1.19 24.12
N ARG A 138 -14.27 2.27 24.03
CA ARG A 138 -13.84 3.62 24.45
C ARG A 138 -13.24 3.60 25.86
N LYS A 139 -12.01 4.12 26.00
CA LYS A 139 -11.24 4.15 27.26
C LYS A 139 -11.81 5.10 28.32
N GLY A 140 -12.77 5.95 27.93
CA GLY A 140 -13.38 6.94 28.83
C GLY A 140 -12.56 8.23 28.99
N ASP A 141 -11.39 8.33 28.36
CA ASP A 141 -10.54 9.53 28.29
C ASP A 141 -11.06 10.59 27.31
N GLY A 142 -12.11 10.28 26.56
CA GLY A 142 -12.69 11.14 25.54
C GLY A 142 -11.87 11.22 24.24
N LEU A 143 -10.78 10.44 24.12
CA LEU A 143 -9.85 10.51 23.00
C LEU A 143 -9.59 9.15 22.33
N SER A 144 -9.68 8.05 23.06
CA SER A 144 -9.16 6.76 22.61
C SER A 144 -10.17 5.61 22.75
N VAL A 145 -10.05 4.66 21.83
CA VAL A 145 -10.92 3.47 21.68
C VAL A 145 -10.20 2.14 21.97
N GLY A 146 -8.91 2.19 22.24
CA GLY A 146 -8.12 1.00 22.53
C GLY A 146 -6.63 1.26 22.42
N VAL A 147 -5.86 0.18 22.39
CA VAL A 147 -4.42 0.19 22.19
C VAL A 147 -4.05 -0.79 21.08
N LEU A 148 -3.02 -0.45 20.33
CA LEU A 148 -2.33 -1.29 19.38
C LEU A 148 -0.95 -1.61 19.94
N GLU A 149 -0.62 -2.88 20.03
CA GLU A 149 0.73 -3.34 20.33
C GLU A 149 1.42 -3.76 19.03
N VAL A 150 2.56 -3.14 18.73
CA VAL A 150 3.47 -3.54 17.67
C VAL A 150 4.55 -4.41 18.30
N VAL A 151 4.59 -5.68 17.90
CA VAL A 151 5.55 -6.69 18.35
C VAL A 151 6.58 -7.00 17.25
N ASP A 152 7.70 -7.64 17.61
CA ASP A 152 8.76 -8.10 16.68
C ASP A 152 8.45 -9.49 16.09
#